data_AF-A0A428NIG2-F1
#
_entry.id   AF-A0A428NIG2-F1
#
_cell.length_a   1.000
_cell.length_b   1.000
_cell.length_c   1.000
_cell.angle_alpha   90.00
_cell.angle_beta   90.00
_cell.angle_gamma   90.00
#
_symmetry.space_group_name_H-M   'P 1'
#
loop_
_entity.id
_entity.type
_entity.pdbx_description
1 polymer ?
#
loop_
_entity_poly.entity_id
_entity_poly.type
_entity_poly.pdbx_seq_one_letter_code
_entity_poly.pdbx_strand_id
1 'polypeptide(L)'
;MGHSSKHDKSKRHERKGTRGDRKKHRSSTAQLQTLIANVQERQQSLARQHDEYTHLQEQAEHLRARLENAEQTLELLSSTSLAAQQARGVAPLSSHPGQQTIDRASRKRHLEREIDAMDVSIDEYNRRAAALAELIARGQGEIERLQMRIDEIRAAEEAEAEAPWYGEQQGGPDQGWGGDPSTGGGGGSYGYYGGGQASSSAFYGEYGDTDI
;
A
#
# COMPACT_ATOMS: atom_id res chain seq x y z
N MET A 1 34.01 45.47 -66.32
CA MET A 1 34.29 44.38 -65.36
C MET A 1 34.32 44.97 -63.96
N GLY A 2 33.66 44.33 -62.98
CA GLY A 2 33.89 44.57 -61.56
C GLY A 2 32.74 45.24 -60.79
N HIS A 3 31.63 44.54 -60.57
CA HIS A 3 30.67 44.88 -59.52
C HIS A 3 31.26 44.49 -58.15
N SER A 4 31.38 45.42 -57.21
CA SER A 4 31.71 45.09 -55.81
C SER A 4 30.45 45.09 -54.96
N SER A 5 29.95 43.88 -54.70
CA SER A 5 28.92 43.57 -53.71
C SER A 5 29.49 43.79 -52.30
N LYS A 6 28.87 44.64 -51.49
CA LYS A 6 29.11 44.69 -50.05
C LYS A 6 27.91 44.08 -49.34
N HIS A 7 28.18 42.94 -48.72
CA HIS A 7 27.25 42.09 -48.01
C HIS A 7 26.55 42.81 -46.86
N ASP A 8 25.22 42.68 -46.88
CA ASP A 8 24.33 43.00 -45.78
C ASP A 8 24.59 42.05 -44.61
N LYS A 9 24.80 42.61 -43.41
CA LYS A 9 25.03 41.84 -42.19
C LYS A 9 23.72 41.18 -41.77
N SER A 10 23.59 39.89 -42.04
CA SER A 10 22.49 39.08 -41.54
C SER A 10 22.52 39.04 -40.00
N LYS A 11 21.55 39.72 -39.37
CA LYS A 11 21.23 39.53 -37.95
C LYS A 11 20.72 38.10 -37.77
N ARG A 12 21.59 37.24 -37.25
CA ARG A 12 21.24 35.89 -36.80
C ARG A 12 20.34 36.01 -35.58
N HIS A 13 19.03 36.01 -35.79
CA HIS A 13 18.07 35.75 -34.73
C HIS A 13 18.26 34.31 -34.25
N GLU A 14 18.97 34.14 -33.14
CA GLU A 14 18.89 32.89 -32.36
C GLU A 14 17.46 32.76 -31.83
N ARG A 15 16.63 32.02 -32.56
CA ARG A 15 15.35 31.52 -32.07
C ARG A 15 15.64 30.57 -30.89
N LYS A 16 15.67 31.13 -29.67
CA LYS A 16 15.53 30.37 -28.41
C LYS A 16 14.06 29.91 -28.26
N GLY A 17 13.60 29.06 -29.16
CA GLY A 17 12.37 28.30 -28.97
C GLY A 17 12.73 26.83 -28.85
N THR A 18 12.11 26.08 -27.94
CA THR A 18 12.19 24.61 -27.71
C THR A 18 13.25 24.04 -26.76
N ARG A 19 14.33 24.76 -26.38
CA ARG A 19 15.36 24.19 -25.48
C ARG A 19 14.96 24.19 -23.98
N GLY A 20 13.97 25.00 -23.61
CA GLY A 20 13.41 25.09 -22.26
C GLY A 20 12.44 23.95 -21.93
N ASP A 21 11.45 23.71 -22.79
CA ASP A 21 10.43 22.64 -22.58
C ASP A 21 11.04 21.25 -22.53
N ARG A 22 11.97 20.93 -23.43
CA ARG A 22 12.64 19.62 -23.42
C ARG A 22 13.45 19.37 -22.14
N LYS A 23 13.92 20.41 -21.46
CA LYS A 23 14.62 20.26 -20.18
C LYS A 23 13.64 20.05 -19.02
N LYS A 24 12.49 20.73 -19.02
CA LYS A 24 11.44 20.57 -18.01
C LYS A 24 10.79 19.17 -18.06
N HIS A 25 10.43 18.70 -19.26
CA HIS A 25 9.90 17.34 -19.42
C HIS A 25 10.90 16.26 -19.00
N ARG A 26 12.20 16.40 -19.35
CA ARG A 26 13.21 15.42 -18.92
C ARG A 26 13.39 15.37 -17.40
N SER A 27 13.18 16.48 -16.70
CA SER A 27 13.20 16.49 -15.22
C SER A 27 11.96 15.88 -14.60
N SER A 28 10.77 16.08 -15.17
CA SER A 28 9.52 15.49 -14.65
C SER A 28 9.46 13.98 -14.87
N THR A 29 9.91 13.48 -16.03
CA THR A 29 9.96 12.02 -16.30
C THR A 29 10.93 11.30 -15.36
N ALA A 30 12.10 11.89 -15.10
CA ALA A 30 13.06 11.33 -14.15
C ALA A 30 12.50 11.34 -12.71
N GLN A 31 11.82 12.42 -12.32
CA GLN A 31 11.16 12.53 -11.02
C GLN A 31 10.03 11.49 -10.87
N LEU A 32 9.20 11.28 -11.89
CA LEU A 32 8.18 10.23 -11.92
C LEU A 32 8.77 8.84 -11.78
N GLN A 33 9.86 8.54 -12.50
CA GLN A 33 10.56 7.26 -12.39
C GLN A 33 11.08 7.01 -10.97
N THR A 34 11.64 8.04 -10.32
CA THR A 34 12.07 7.94 -8.92
C THR A 34 10.90 7.70 -7.97
N LEU A 35 9.77 8.40 -8.14
CA LEU A 35 8.60 8.19 -7.29
C LEU A 35 8.01 6.79 -7.47
N ILE A 36 7.91 6.29 -8.70
CA ILE A 36 7.45 4.93 -8.99
C ILE A 36 8.37 3.89 -8.35
N ALA A 37 9.70 4.06 -8.46
CA ALA A 37 10.67 3.18 -7.83
C ALA A 37 10.51 3.18 -6.29
N ASN A 38 10.33 4.35 -5.67
CA ASN A 38 10.09 4.46 -4.23
C ASN A 38 8.80 3.76 -3.80
N VAL A 39 7.71 3.87 -4.58
CA VAL A 39 6.46 3.15 -4.31
C VAL A 39 6.68 1.63 -4.37
N GLN A 40 7.38 1.14 -5.40
CA GLN A 40 7.67 -0.28 -5.56
C GLN A 40 8.53 -0.82 -4.40
N GLU A 41 9.57 -0.09 -4.01
CA GLU A 41 10.41 -0.46 -2.87
C GLU A 41 9.58 -0.49 -1.58
N ARG A 42 8.73 0.52 -1.36
CA ARG A 42 7.87 0.58 -0.17
C ARG A 42 6.85 -0.54 -0.13
N GLN A 43 6.25 -0.89 -1.26
CA GLN A 43 5.34 -2.04 -1.39
C GLN A 43 6.03 -3.36 -1.06
N GLN A 44 7.26 -3.57 -1.56
CA GLN A 44 8.05 -4.77 -1.23
C GLN A 44 8.41 -4.83 0.26
N SER A 45 8.82 -3.70 0.84
CA SER A 45 9.08 -3.61 2.28
C SER A 45 7.82 -3.91 3.10
N LEU A 46 6.66 -3.42 2.65
CA LEU A 46 5.40 -3.61 3.34
C LEU A 46 4.94 -5.07 3.28
N ALA A 47 5.12 -5.75 2.15
CA ALA A 47 4.87 -7.18 2.03
C ALA A 47 5.69 -7.99 3.05
N ARG A 48 7.00 -7.71 3.15
CA ARG A 48 7.86 -8.38 4.16
C ARG A 48 7.40 -8.14 5.59
N GLN A 49 6.94 -6.92 5.89
CA GLN A 49 6.42 -6.58 7.22
C GLN A 49 5.10 -7.31 7.52
N HIS A 50 4.23 -7.48 6.52
CA HIS A 50 3.02 -8.29 6.64
C HIS A 50 3.31 -9.77 6.88
N ASP A 51 4.30 -10.33 6.18
CA ASP A 51 4.73 -11.72 6.40
C ASP A 51 5.24 -11.91 7.83
N GLU A 52 6.08 -10.99 8.33
CA GLU A 52 6.58 -11.03 9.70
C GLU A 52 5.47 -10.85 10.75
N TYR A 53 4.54 -9.92 10.51
CA TYR A 53 3.36 -9.74 11.35
C TYR A 53 2.54 -11.03 11.46
N THR A 54 2.28 -11.67 10.32
CA THR A 54 1.48 -12.91 10.25
C THR A 54 2.20 -14.03 10.99
N HIS A 55 3.50 -14.17 10.79
CA HIS A 55 4.32 -15.16 11.49
C HIS A 55 4.28 -14.98 13.02
N LEU A 56 4.33 -13.75 13.53
CA LEU A 56 4.24 -13.47 14.96
C LEU A 56 2.85 -13.82 15.53
N GLN A 57 1.79 -13.57 14.78
CA GLN A 57 0.43 -13.95 15.17
C GLN A 57 0.30 -15.48 15.24
N GLU A 58 0.79 -16.20 14.22
CA GLU A 58 0.81 -17.67 14.22
C GLU A 58 1.59 -18.24 15.41
N GLN A 59 2.74 -17.66 15.75
CA GLN A 59 3.53 -18.06 16.93
C GLN A 59 2.76 -17.84 18.23
N ALA A 60 2.07 -16.70 18.37
CA ALA A 60 1.24 -16.41 19.53
C ALA A 60 0.06 -17.38 19.64
N GLU A 61 -0.62 -17.70 18.54
CA GLU A 61 -1.73 -18.65 18.50
C GLU A 61 -1.29 -20.07 18.83
N HIS A 62 -0.16 -20.53 18.29
CA HIS A 62 0.41 -21.83 18.63
C HIS A 62 0.74 -21.92 20.12
N LEU A 63 1.29 -20.86 20.73
CA LEU A 63 1.53 -20.82 22.17
C LEU A 63 0.23 -20.78 22.97
N ARG A 64 -0.81 -20.07 22.53
CA ARG A 64 -2.13 -20.09 23.19
C ARG A 64 -2.74 -21.49 23.20
N ALA A 65 -2.63 -22.22 22.10
CA ALA A 65 -3.09 -23.61 22.04
C ALA A 65 -2.30 -24.52 23.00
N ARG A 66 -0.98 -24.33 23.11
CA ARG A 66 -0.15 -25.05 24.09
C ARG A 66 -0.48 -24.68 25.53
N LEU A 67 -0.72 -23.39 25.80
CA LEU A 67 -1.12 -22.86 27.10
C LEU A 67 -2.42 -23.54 27.55
N GLU A 68 -3.46 -23.53 26.72
CA GLU A 68 -4.75 -24.16 27.02
C GLU A 68 -4.58 -25.65 27.37
N ASN A 69 -3.79 -26.39 26.59
CA ASN A 69 -3.50 -27.80 26.88
C ASN A 69 -2.75 -27.99 28.21
N ALA A 70 -1.80 -27.10 28.52
CA ALA A 70 -1.06 -27.13 29.78
C ALA A 70 -1.95 -26.81 30.98
N GLU A 71 -2.85 -25.82 30.85
CA GLU A 71 -3.84 -25.44 31.86
C GLU A 71 -4.84 -26.57 32.11
N GLN A 72 -5.39 -27.19 31.06
CA GLN A 72 -6.27 -28.37 31.20
C GLN A 72 -5.55 -29.52 31.90
N THR A 73 -4.29 -29.78 31.54
CA THR A 73 -3.48 -30.82 32.20
C THR A 73 -3.22 -30.48 33.67
N LEU A 74 -2.92 -29.21 33.96
CA LEU A 74 -2.73 -28.72 35.32
C LEU A 74 -4.02 -28.86 36.13
N GLU A 75 -5.17 -28.53 35.54
CA GLU A 75 -6.48 -28.69 36.15
C GLU A 75 -6.73 -30.16 36.49
N LEU A 76 -6.53 -31.08 35.56
CA LEU A 76 -6.66 -32.52 35.79
C LEU A 76 -5.73 -33.01 36.93
N LEU A 77 -4.47 -32.55 36.93
CA LEU A 77 -3.49 -32.87 37.97
C LEU A 77 -3.77 -32.18 39.30
N SER A 78 -4.51 -31.08 39.33
CA SER A 78 -4.97 -30.42 40.55
C SER A 78 -6.30 -30.98 41.05
N SER A 79 -7.09 -31.56 40.15
CA SER A 79 -8.41 -32.08 40.44
C SER A 79 -8.32 -33.23 41.45
N THR A 80 -9.21 -33.14 42.43
CA THR A 80 -9.38 -34.13 43.51
C THR A 80 -9.88 -35.48 43.01
N SER A 81 -10.32 -35.58 41.75
CA SER A 81 -10.76 -36.80 41.08
C SER A 81 -9.71 -37.92 41.14
N LEU A 82 -8.45 -37.64 40.78
CA LEU A 82 -7.37 -38.64 40.83
C LEU A 82 -7.00 -39.01 42.28
N ALA A 83 -7.00 -38.02 43.19
CA ALA A 83 -6.73 -38.25 44.60
C ALA A 83 -7.86 -39.08 45.28
N ALA A 84 -9.11 -38.88 44.86
CA ALA A 84 -10.27 -39.62 45.34
C ALA A 84 -10.31 -41.05 44.77
N GLN A 85 -9.90 -41.27 43.52
CA GLN A 85 -9.73 -42.61 42.94
C GLN A 85 -8.57 -43.38 43.60
N GLN A 86 -7.48 -42.69 43.92
CA GLN A 86 -6.34 -43.23 44.68
C GLN A 86 -6.74 -43.58 46.12
N ALA A 87 -7.53 -42.74 46.80
CA ALA A 87 -8.05 -43.03 48.15
C ALA A 87 -9.07 -44.20 48.18
N ARG A 88 -9.73 -44.48 47.06
CA ARG A 88 -10.68 -45.61 46.91
C ARG A 88 -10.02 -46.92 46.46
N GLY A 89 -8.69 -46.96 46.28
CA GLY A 89 -7.94 -48.18 45.98
C GLY A 89 -8.14 -48.77 44.58
N VAL A 90 -8.63 -47.98 43.61
CA VAL A 90 -9.03 -48.47 42.27
C VAL A 90 -7.87 -48.46 41.26
N ALA A 91 -6.77 -47.78 41.55
CA ALA A 91 -5.57 -47.81 40.71
C ALA A 91 -4.57 -48.86 41.25
N PRO A 92 -3.91 -49.66 40.39
CA PRO A 92 -2.86 -50.57 40.84
C PRO A 92 -1.77 -49.75 41.51
N LEU A 93 -1.65 -49.92 42.83
CA LEU A 93 -0.59 -49.31 43.62
C LEU A 93 0.73 -49.83 43.08
N SER A 94 1.53 -48.94 42.47
CA SER A 94 2.98 -49.17 42.48
C SER A 94 3.40 -49.28 43.95
N SER A 95 4.42 -50.07 44.24
CA SER A 95 4.93 -50.32 45.59
C SER A 95 5.29 -49.06 46.40
N HIS A 96 5.36 -47.85 45.79
CA HIS A 96 5.82 -46.61 46.43
C HIS A 96 4.85 -45.41 46.23
N PRO A 97 3.75 -45.31 47.00
CA PRO A 97 2.77 -44.22 46.91
C PRO A 97 3.35 -42.81 47.23
N GLY A 98 4.40 -42.73 48.06
CA GLY A 98 5.10 -41.48 48.32
C GLY A 98 5.79 -40.91 47.07
N GLN A 99 6.37 -41.78 46.24
CA GLN A 99 7.05 -41.37 45.01
C GLN A 99 6.06 -40.77 43.99
N GLN A 100 4.88 -41.39 43.83
CA GLN A 100 3.84 -40.86 42.93
C GLN A 100 3.36 -39.46 43.32
N THR A 101 3.28 -39.18 44.63
CA THR A 101 2.89 -37.86 45.14
C THR A 101 3.95 -36.82 44.82
N ILE A 102 5.23 -37.17 44.98
CA ILE A 102 6.37 -36.31 44.65
C ILE A 102 6.43 -36.04 43.14
N ASP A 103 6.24 -37.06 42.31
CA ASP A 103 6.26 -36.93 40.85
C ASP A 103 5.11 -36.06 40.35
N ARG A 104 3.90 -36.22 40.91
CA ARG A 104 2.73 -35.38 40.60
C ARG A 104 2.97 -33.92 41.00
N ALA A 105 3.48 -33.67 42.21
CA ALA A 105 3.78 -32.31 42.68
C ALA A 105 4.88 -31.65 41.83
N SER A 106 5.89 -32.42 41.41
CA SER A 106 6.96 -31.95 40.53
C SER A 106 6.43 -31.60 39.14
N ARG A 107 5.57 -32.44 38.56
CA ARG A 107 4.91 -32.18 37.29
C ARG A 107 4.00 -30.95 37.36
N LYS A 108 3.27 -30.76 38.46
CA LYS A 108 2.44 -29.58 38.68
C LYS A 108 3.28 -28.29 38.65
N ARG A 109 4.36 -28.25 39.44
CA ARG A 109 5.29 -27.09 39.47
C ARG A 109 5.95 -26.83 38.12
N HIS A 110 6.24 -27.89 37.37
CA HIS A 110 6.80 -27.74 36.03
C HIS A 110 5.80 -27.09 35.08
N LEU A 111 4.55 -27.55 35.05
CA LEU A 111 3.49 -26.97 34.23
C LEU A 111 3.18 -25.53 34.62
N GLU A 112 3.11 -25.21 35.92
CA GLU A 112 2.94 -23.82 36.40
C GLU A 112 4.02 -22.89 35.83
N ARG A 113 5.29 -23.32 35.84
CA ARG A 113 6.39 -22.53 35.25
C ARG A 113 6.32 -22.45 33.73
N GLU A 114 5.88 -23.52 33.07
CA GLU A 114 5.73 -23.53 31.61
C GLU A 114 4.62 -22.57 31.17
N ILE A 115 3.49 -22.56 31.89
CA ILE A 115 2.38 -21.62 31.70
C ILE A 115 2.87 -20.17 31.85
N ASP A 116 3.52 -19.85 32.97
CA ASP A 116 4.06 -18.50 33.21
C ASP A 116 5.01 -18.05 32.08
N ALA A 117 5.86 -18.96 31.60
CA ALA A 117 6.80 -18.66 30.51
C ALA A 117 6.10 -18.49 29.15
N MET A 118 5.05 -19.27 28.88
CA MET A 118 4.24 -19.14 27.67
C MET A 118 3.46 -17.83 27.64
N ASP A 119 2.86 -17.41 28.75
CA ASP A 119 2.15 -16.12 28.86
C ASP A 119 3.07 -14.94 28.54
N VAL A 120 4.27 -14.91 29.12
CA VAL A 120 5.28 -13.87 28.83
C VAL A 120 5.65 -13.86 27.34
N SER A 121 5.79 -15.04 26.73
CA SER A 121 6.15 -15.18 25.32
C SER A 121 5.00 -14.73 24.40
N ILE A 122 3.76 -15.09 24.73
CA ILE A 122 2.56 -14.65 24.01
C ILE A 122 2.46 -13.12 24.03
N ASP A 123 2.65 -12.51 25.20
CA ASP A 123 2.64 -11.05 25.36
C ASP A 123 3.76 -10.36 24.58
N GLU A 124 4.94 -10.98 24.48
CA GLU A 124 6.03 -10.48 23.66
C GLU A 124 5.69 -10.52 22.16
N TYR A 125 5.18 -11.64 21.65
CA TYR A 125 4.77 -11.75 20.25
C TYR A 125 3.64 -10.78 19.89
N ASN A 126 2.63 -10.66 20.76
CA ASN A 126 1.54 -9.69 20.57
C ASN A 126 2.05 -8.25 20.51
N ARG A 127 3.00 -7.87 21.39
CA ARG A 127 3.59 -6.52 21.39
C ARG A 127 4.38 -6.26 20.11
N ARG A 128 5.18 -7.22 19.65
CA ARG A 128 5.94 -7.10 18.39
C ARG A 128 5.01 -7.00 17.19
N ALA A 129 3.95 -7.82 17.15
CA ALA A 129 2.94 -7.77 16.10
C ALA A 129 2.21 -6.42 16.08
N ALA A 130 1.84 -5.87 17.24
CA ALA A 130 1.22 -4.55 17.33
C ALA A 130 2.15 -3.43 16.80
N ALA A 131 3.44 -3.48 17.15
CA ALA A 131 4.42 -2.53 16.63
C ALA A 131 4.57 -2.62 15.09
N LEU A 132 4.56 -3.84 14.52
CA LEU A 132 4.57 -4.03 13.07
C LEU A 132 3.28 -3.53 12.42
N ALA A 133 2.11 -3.74 13.04
CA ALA A 133 0.84 -3.23 12.53
C ALA A 133 0.85 -1.70 12.40
N GLU A 134 1.44 -0.99 13.38
CA GLU A 134 1.63 0.46 13.28
C GLU A 134 2.58 0.85 12.13
N LEU A 135 3.69 0.12 11.95
CA LEU A 135 4.64 0.39 10.87
C LEU A 135 4.03 0.16 9.50
N ILE A 136 3.22 -0.90 9.35
CA ILE A 136 2.46 -1.21 8.15
C ILE A 136 1.48 -0.08 7.86
N ALA A 137 0.68 0.36 8.84
CA ALA A 137 -0.30 1.44 8.66
C ALA A 137 0.37 2.75 8.21
N ARG A 138 1.51 3.10 8.82
CA ARG A 138 2.31 4.26 8.40
C ARG A 138 2.84 4.10 6.97
N GLY A 139 3.30 2.90 6.62
CA GLY A 139 3.77 2.57 5.27
C GLY A 139 2.67 2.67 4.20
N GLN A 140 1.46 2.23 4.51
CA GLN A 140 0.29 2.38 3.61
C GLN A 140 0.01 3.86 3.33
N GLY A 141 -0.04 4.70 4.38
CA GLY A 141 -0.25 6.14 4.22
C GLY A 141 0.90 6.87 3.51
N GLU A 142 2.12 6.34 3.52
CA GLU A 142 3.23 6.85 2.71
C GLU A 142 3.08 6.48 1.23
N ILE A 143 2.67 5.24 0.94
CA ILE A 143 2.39 4.79 -0.43
C ILE A 143 1.28 5.63 -1.06
N GLU A 144 0.19 5.88 -0.33
CA GLU A 144 -0.91 6.73 -0.78
C GLU A 144 -0.44 8.15 -1.11
N ARG A 145 0.40 8.75 -0.25
CA ARG A 145 0.98 10.07 -0.49
C ARG A 145 1.87 10.11 -1.73
N LEU A 146 2.67 9.07 -1.95
CA LEU A 146 3.51 8.96 -3.14
C LEU A 146 2.67 8.75 -4.40
N GLN A 147 1.59 7.97 -4.32
CA GLN A 147 0.65 7.76 -5.44
C GLN A 147 -0.06 9.05 -5.82
N MET A 148 -0.60 9.79 -4.84
CA MET A 148 -1.18 11.12 -5.09
C MET A 148 -0.18 12.05 -5.78
N ARG A 149 1.09 12.03 -5.35
CA ARG A 149 2.13 12.85 -5.97
C ARG A 149 2.46 12.44 -7.41
N ILE A 150 2.40 11.14 -7.71
CA ILE A 150 2.56 10.62 -9.07
C ILE A 150 1.39 11.12 -9.94
N ASP A 151 0.17 11.04 -9.44
CA ASP A 151 -1.04 11.47 -10.17
C ASP A 151 -1.05 12.99 -10.41
N GLU A 152 -0.62 13.80 -9.42
CA GLU A 152 -0.44 15.25 -9.58
C GLU A 152 0.54 15.59 -10.71
N ILE A 153 1.69 14.90 -10.77
CA ILE A 153 2.69 15.17 -11.81
C ILE A 153 2.16 14.73 -13.18
N ARG A 154 1.45 13.60 -13.26
CA ARG A 154 0.82 13.13 -14.51
C ARG A 154 -0.24 14.11 -15.00
N ALA A 155 -1.13 14.57 -14.12
CA ALA A 155 -2.17 15.53 -14.47
C ALA A 155 -1.57 16.89 -14.90
N ALA A 156 -0.47 17.33 -14.27
CA ALA A 156 0.25 18.53 -14.68
C ALA A 156 0.90 18.37 -16.06
N GLU A 157 1.49 17.20 -16.36
CA GLU A 157 2.03 16.90 -17.70
C GLU A 157 0.95 16.86 -18.78
N GLU A 158 -0.23 16.29 -18.48
CA GLU A 158 -1.38 16.28 -19.39
C GLU A 158 -1.92 17.70 -19.65
N ALA A 159 -2.06 18.51 -18.60
CA ALA A 159 -2.49 19.91 -18.73
C ALA A 159 -1.49 20.77 -19.53
N GLU A 160 -0.18 20.53 -19.39
CA GLU A 160 0.85 21.18 -20.24
C GLU A 160 0.78 20.70 -21.70
N ALA A 161 0.40 19.44 -21.95
CA ALA A 161 0.25 18.89 -23.30
C ALA A 161 -1.03 19.36 -24.01
N GLU A 162 -2.11 19.58 -23.27
CA GLU A 162 -3.40 20.08 -23.77
C GLU A 162 -3.49 21.61 -23.84
N ALA A 163 -2.54 22.33 -23.23
CA ALA A 163 -2.48 23.77 -23.32
C ALA A 163 -2.42 24.21 -24.79
N PRO A 164 -3.43 24.94 -25.31
CA PRO A 164 -3.37 25.45 -26.67
C PRO A 164 -2.15 26.36 -26.77
N TRP A 165 -1.20 25.97 -27.61
CA TRP A 165 -0.09 26.82 -28.02
C TRP A 165 -0.67 28.08 -28.65
N TYR A 166 -0.88 29.14 -27.85
CA TYR A 166 -1.14 30.49 -28.36
C TYR A 166 0.16 31.03 -28.97
N GLY A 167 0.49 30.49 -30.14
CA GLY A 167 1.38 31.07 -31.13
C GLY A 167 0.55 31.33 -32.38
N GLU A 168 -0.57 32.03 -32.21
CA GLU A 168 -1.40 32.50 -33.31
C GLU A 168 -0.58 33.50 -34.15
N GLN A 169 -0.06 33.01 -35.28
CA GLN A 169 0.16 33.83 -36.46
C GLN A 169 -1.21 34.36 -36.91
N GLN A 170 -1.62 35.49 -36.37
CA GLN A 170 -2.37 36.50 -37.10
C GLN A 170 -1.51 37.76 -36.98
N GLY A 171 -0.73 38.14 -37.99
CA GLY A 171 -1.31 38.43 -39.29
C GLY A 171 -2.46 39.42 -39.12
N GLY A 172 -2.31 40.41 -38.22
CA GLY A 172 -3.27 41.49 -38.11
C GLY A 172 -3.39 42.17 -39.47
N PRO A 173 -4.56 42.12 -40.13
CA PRO A 173 -4.78 42.99 -41.26
C PRO A 173 -4.76 44.42 -40.74
N ASP A 174 -3.89 45.18 -41.38
CA ASP A 174 -3.90 46.64 -41.52
C ASP A 174 -5.15 47.32 -40.92
N GLN A 175 -5.01 47.91 -39.74
CA GLN A 175 -5.98 48.87 -39.23
C GLN A 175 -5.62 50.25 -39.76
N GLY A 176 -6.20 50.61 -40.89
CA GLY A 176 -6.14 51.97 -41.40
C GLY A 176 -6.98 52.17 -42.65
N TRP A 177 -8.15 52.80 -42.47
CA TRP A 177 -8.97 53.49 -43.47
C TRP A 177 -10.14 52.71 -44.12
N GLY A 178 -11.30 52.81 -43.46
CA GLY A 178 -12.50 53.41 -44.06
C GLY A 178 -13.46 52.49 -44.84
N GLY A 179 -14.67 52.33 -44.32
CA GLY A 179 -15.84 51.93 -45.12
C GLY A 179 -16.90 51.13 -44.37
N ASP A 180 -17.89 51.83 -43.82
CA ASP A 180 -19.23 51.33 -43.43
C ASP A 180 -20.08 51.02 -44.69
N PRO A 181 -21.37 50.62 -44.60
CA PRO A 181 -22.07 49.55 -43.86
C PRO A 181 -22.58 48.45 -44.82
N SER A 182 -22.89 47.24 -44.35
CA SER A 182 -24.04 46.44 -44.84
C SER A 182 -24.08 45.03 -44.23
N THR A 183 -25.28 44.65 -43.75
CA THR A 183 -25.85 43.28 -43.64
C THR A 183 -25.10 42.28 -42.74
N GLY A 184 -25.64 41.71 -41.66
CA GLY A 184 -27.03 41.36 -41.36
C GLY A 184 -27.11 39.86 -41.07
N GLY A 185 -27.59 39.47 -39.88
CA GLY A 185 -27.92 38.09 -39.49
C GLY A 185 -26.76 37.29 -38.90
N GLY A 186 -26.91 36.45 -37.89
CA GLY A 186 -28.09 35.92 -37.21
C GLY A 186 -27.59 34.92 -36.16
N GLY A 187 -28.35 34.76 -35.07
CA GLY A 187 -28.03 33.85 -33.98
C GLY A 187 -28.08 32.37 -34.36
N GLY A 188 -27.57 31.53 -33.46
CA GLY A 188 -27.68 30.08 -33.56
C GLY A 188 -27.31 29.38 -32.27
N SER A 189 -28.31 29.18 -31.40
CA SER A 189 -28.31 28.14 -30.38
C SER A 189 -28.49 26.77 -31.04
N TYR A 190 -27.76 25.75 -30.60
CA TYR A 190 -28.25 24.36 -30.64
C TYR A 190 -27.76 23.59 -29.42
N GLY A 191 -28.69 23.32 -28.51
CA GLY A 191 -28.69 22.09 -27.75
C GLY A 191 -29.61 21.07 -28.44
N TYR A 192 -29.20 19.81 -28.44
CA TYR A 192 -30.03 18.59 -28.54
C TYR A 192 -29.19 17.47 -27.90
N TYR A 193 -29.56 16.97 -26.71
CA TYR A 193 -30.31 15.71 -26.46
C TYR A 193 -29.69 14.50 -27.18
N GLY A 194 -29.45 13.33 -26.58
CA GLY A 194 -29.79 12.73 -25.29
C GLY A 194 -29.35 11.26 -25.39
N GLY A 195 -28.83 10.67 -24.32
CA GLY A 195 -29.51 9.55 -23.67
C GLY A 195 -29.00 8.17 -24.10
N GLY A 196 -28.74 7.29 -23.12
CA GLY A 196 -28.74 5.84 -23.36
C GLY A 196 -27.55 5.05 -22.82
N GLN A 197 -27.74 4.50 -21.62
CA GLN A 197 -27.46 3.11 -21.21
C GLN A 197 -26.03 2.52 -21.27
N ALA A 198 -25.54 2.23 -20.06
CA ALA A 198 -25.00 0.96 -19.57
C ALA A 198 -24.46 -0.10 -20.55
N SER A 199 -23.18 -0.43 -20.38
CA SER A 199 -22.59 -1.76 -20.05
C SER A 199 -21.11 -1.71 -20.45
N SER A 200 -20.13 -2.06 -19.62
CA SER A 200 -19.68 -3.44 -19.37
C SER A 200 -18.32 -3.37 -18.62
N SER A 201 -18.19 -4.07 -17.49
CA SER A 201 -17.41 -5.32 -17.31
C SER A 201 -15.89 -5.17 -17.14
N ALA A 202 -15.39 -5.47 -15.94
CA ALA A 202 -14.25 -6.38 -15.69
C ALA A 202 -13.95 -6.40 -14.17
N PHE A 203 -14.74 -7.17 -13.42
CA PHE A 203 -14.40 -7.59 -12.07
C PHE A 203 -13.60 -8.90 -12.20
N TYR A 204 -12.31 -8.86 -11.89
CA TYR A 204 -11.45 -10.04 -11.87
C TYR A 204 -11.19 -10.43 -10.41
N GLY A 205 -11.31 -11.72 -10.10
CA GLY A 205 -10.63 -12.30 -8.93
C GLY A 205 -11.45 -13.27 -8.08
N GLU A 206 -12.00 -14.30 -8.69
CA GLU A 206 -12.42 -15.55 -8.05
C GLU A 206 -11.18 -16.32 -7.57
N TYR A 207 -11.04 -16.52 -6.26
CA TYR A 207 -10.16 -17.54 -5.67
C TYR A 207 -10.77 -18.07 -4.37
N GLY A 208 -11.10 -19.38 -4.37
CA GLY A 208 -10.98 -20.23 -3.19
C GLY A 208 -12.23 -20.44 -2.38
N ASP A 209 -13.18 -21.22 -2.90
CA ASP A 209 -14.09 -21.99 -2.05
C ASP A 209 -14.09 -23.44 -2.55
N THR A 210 -13.14 -24.21 -2.02
CA THR A 210 -13.17 -25.67 -2.07
C THR A 210 -13.32 -26.14 -0.64
N ASP A 211 -14.54 -26.45 -0.24
CA ASP A 211 -14.80 -27.19 0.99
C ASP A 211 -15.50 -28.53 0.68
N ILE A 212 -15.03 -29.49 1.48
CA ILE A 212 -15.45 -30.87 1.69
C ILE A 212 -16.67 -30.89 2.60
#